data_AF-A0A9E0PUR1-F1
#
_entry.id   AF-A0A9E0PUR1-F1
#
_cell.length_a   1.000
_cell.length_b   1.000
_cell.length_c   1.000
_cell.angle_alpha   90.00
_cell.angle_beta   90.00
_cell.angle_gamma   90.00
#
_symmetry.space_group_name_H-M   'P 1'
#
loop_
_entity.id
_entity.type
_entity.pdbx_description
1 polymer ?
#
loop_
_entity_poly.entity_id
_entity_poly.type
_entity_poly.pdbx_seq_one_letter_code
_entity_poly.pdbx_strand_id
1 'polypeptide(L)'
;MKKTLLKRHSGLRPFARDHGVGLICVYRLRKSVRGSKADRLKLVAQMRAVCSELISLSLFDEQRVLAPFLARTGYAHRFYRHHHRIRDLMECLNRLEPSEDPGLGILSMLSNALDEYVRWEENVLFPAIERQLSYEESAWLARITEQIELTRCRPTQRLHASVEGAECMYTLGLKEPSSRLEAQFLGSMESTQETRVAVAI
;
A
#
# COMPACT_ATOMS: atom_id res chain seq x y z
N MET A 1 23.97 14.20 -12.59
CA MET A 1 23.00 14.95 -11.75
C MET A 1 22.79 14.18 -10.45
N LYS A 2 23.09 14.76 -9.28
CA LYS A 2 22.77 14.13 -7.99
C LYS A 2 21.24 14.07 -7.88
N LYS A 3 20.67 12.87 -7.84
CA LYS A 3 19.23 12.68 -7.61
C LYS A 3 18.98 13.10 -6.16
N THR A 4 18.48 14.31 -5.96
CA THR A 4 18.07 14.79 -4.64
C THR A 4 17.03 13.82 -4.12
N LEU A 5 17.34 13.12 -3.03
CA LEU A 5 16.36 12.33 -2.31
C LEU A 5 15.22 13.27 -1.91
N LEU A 6 14.07 13.14 -2.57
CA LEU A 6 12.87 13.88 -2.23
C LEU A 6 12.51 13.55 -0.78
N LYS A 7 12.72 14.50 0.13
CA LYS A 7 12.31 14.37 1.52
C LYS A 7 10.78 14.49 1.55
N ARG A 8 10.08 13.36 1.67
CA ARG A 8 8.63 13.33 1.87
C ARG A 8 8.25 14.05 3.15
N HIS A 9 7.08 14.67 3.12
CA HIS A 9 6.35 15.13 4.31
C HIS A 9 6.27 14.00 5.34
N SER A 10 6.40 14.33 6.63
CA SER A 10 6.47 13.32 7.72
C SER A 10 5.30 12.34 7.66
N GLY A 11 4.10 12.84 7.40
CA GLY A 11 2.89 12.05 7.30
C GLY A 11 2.75 11.15 6.05
N LEU A 12 3.63 11.28 5.05
CA LEU A 12 3.65 10.38 3.88
C LEU A 12 4.81 9.37 3.92
N ARG A 13 5.76 9.55 4.85
CA ARG A 13 6.93 8.66 4.98
C ARG A 13 6.55 7.21 5.30
N PRO A 14 5.55 6.91 6.15
CA PRO A 14 5.16 5.53 6.42
C PRO A 14 4.75 4.76 5.17
N PHE A 15 3.92 5.37 4.31
CA PHE A 15 3.54 4.80 3.01
C PHE A 15 4.73 4.66 2.06
N ALA A 16 5.59 5.68 1.99
CA ALA A 16 6.82 5.60 1.18
C ALA A 16 7.79 4.48 1.65
N ARG A 17 7.79 4.14 2.94
CA ARG A 17 8.55 2.99 3.46
C ARG A 17 7.89 1.66 3.08
N ASP A 18 6.56 1.59 3.11
CA ASP A 18 5.79 0.43 2.64
C ASP A 18 6.03 0.19 1.13
N HIS A 19 6.16 1.25 0.34
CA HIS A 19 6.59 1.13 -1.07
C HIS A 19 7.96 0.47 -1.24
N GLY A 20 8.89 0.65 -0.29
CA GLY A 20 10.16 -0.07 -0.29
C GLY A 20 9.97 -1.59 -0.24
N VAL A 21 9.01 -2.07 0.56
CA VAL A 21 8.61 -3.49 0.60
C VAL A 21 8.01 -3.92 -0.74
N GLY A 22 7.10 -3.11 -1.30
CA GLY A 22 6.52 -3.35 -2.62
C GLY A 22 7.58 -3.54 -3.71
N LEU A 23 8.60 -2.66 -3.74
CA LEU A 23 9.70 -2.74 -4.70
C LEU A 23 10.59 -3.98 -4.51
N ILE A 24 10.77 -4.46 -3.28
CA ILE A 24 11.45 -5.75 -3.04
C ILE A 24 10.62 -6.89 -3.64
N CYS A 25 9.29 -6.91 -3.44
CA CYS A 25 8.43 -7.92 -4.06
C CYS A 25 8.47 -7.81 -5.60
N VAL A 26 8.49 -6.60 -6.18
CA VAL A 26 8.68 -6.38 -7.64
C VAL A 26 9.97 -7.01 -8.15
N TYR A 27 11.10 -6.75 -7.49
CA TYR A 27 12.40 -7.31 -7.87
C TYR A 27 12.34 -8.85 -7.89
N ARG A 28 11.73 -9.46 -6.87
CA ARG A 28 11.61 -10.92 -6.75
C ARG A 28 10.70 -11.51 -7.82
N LEU A 29 9.55 -10.90 -8.09
CA LEU A 29 8.67 -11.29 -9.19
C LEU A 29 9.42 -11.29 -10.52
N ARG A 30 10.12 -10.20 -10.84
CA ARG A 30 10.94 -10.09 -12.07
C ARG A 30 12.10 -11.08 -12.13
N LYS A 31 12.66 -11.48 -10.99
CA LYS A 31 13.70 -12.52 -10.93
C LYS A 31 13.09 -13.90 -11.25
N SER A 32 11.96 -14.25 -10.65
CA SER A 32 11.30 -15.55 -10.86
C SER A 32 10.78 -15.78 -12.28
N VAL A 33 10.34 -14.71 -12.98
CA VAL A 33 9.92 -14.78 -14.39
C VAL A 33 11.07 -15.26 -15.29
N ARG A 34 12.32 -14.95 -14.92
CA ARG A 34 13.53 -15.40 -15.61
C ARG A 34 14.08 -16.73 -15.08
N GLY A 35 13.45 -17.28 -14.04
CA GLY A 35 13.86 -18.51 -13.38
C GLY A 35 13.11 -19.75 -13.87
N SER A 36 13.43 -20.88 -13.24
CA SER A 36 12.78 -22.17 -13.49
C SER A 36 11.35 -22.21 -12.93
N LYS A 37 10.60 -23.27 -13.26
CA LYS A 37 9.30 -23.54 -12.62
C LYS A 37 9.43 -23.66 -11.10
N ALA A 38 10.48 -24.31 -10.61
CA ALA A 38 10.73 -24.44 -9.18
C ALA A 38 10.93 -23.06 -8.50
N ASP A 39 11.64 -22.14 -9.16
CA ASP A 39 11.82 -20.77 -8.66
C ASP A 39 10.49 -20.02 -8.55
N ARG A 40 9.60 -20.20 -9.54
CA ARG A 40 8.26 -19.58 -9.53
C ARG A 40 7.38 -20.13 -8.41
N LEU A 41 7.33 -21.44 -8.24
CA LEU A 41 6.57 -22.08 -7.16
C LEU A 41 7.07 -21.63 -5.78
N LYS A 42 8.40 -21.60 -5.59
CA LYS A 42 9.02 -21.08 -4.37
C LYS A 42 8.64 -19.61 -4.13
N LEU A 43 8.66 -18.78 -5.17
CA LEU A 43 8.25 -17.39 -5.03
C LEU A 43 6.77 -17.27 -4.63
N VAL A 44 5.86 -18.02 -5.25
CA VAL A 44 4.42 -17.96 -4.92
C VAL A 44 4.19 -18.29 -3.45
N ALA A 45 4.83 -19.35 -2.94
CA ALA A 45 4.76 -19.68 -1.52
C ALA A 45 5.25 -18.53 -0.62
N GLN A 46 6.35 -17.87 -0.99
CA GLN A 46 6.90 -16.72 -0.28
C GLN A 46 6.00 -15.48 -0.37
N MET A 47 5.37 -15.25 -1.53
CA MET A 47 4.41 -14.17 -1.74
C MET A 47 3.18 -14.34 -0.87
N ARG A 48 2.68 -15.57 -0.71
CA ARG A 48 1.56 -15.89 0.20
C ARG A 48 1.94 -15.69 1.66
N ALA A 49 3.10 -16.21 2.07
CA ALA A 49 3.51 -16.19 3.47
C ALA A 49 3.88 -14.79 4.00
N VAL A 50 4.28 -13.86 3.13
CA VAL A 50 4.82 -12.56 3.60
C VAL A 50 4.30 -11.37 2.79
N CYS A 51 4.46 -11.35 1.46
CA CYS A 51 4.15 -10.14 0.69
C CYS A 51 2.64 -9.83 0.64
N SER A 52 1.77 -10.84 0.57
CA SER A 52 0.32 -10.63 0.33
C SER A 52 -0.36 -9.89 1.47
N GLU A 53 -0.11 -10.27 2.72
CA GLU A 53 -0.67 -9.60 3.88
C GLU A 53 -0.12 -8.17 4.00
N LEU A 54 1.20 -8.00 3.87
CA LEU A 54 1.84 -6.69 3.98
C LEU A 54 1.35 -5.70 2.92
N ILE A 55 1.26 -6.13 1.66
CA ILE A 55 0.76 -5.28 0.56
C ILE A 55 -0.73 -5.00 0.76
N SER A 56 -1.53 -6.00 1.13
CA SER A 56 -2.97 -5.77 1.34
C SER A 56 -3.22 -4.77 2.47
N LEU A 57 -2.46 -4.88 3.56
CA LEU A 57 -2.54 -3.97 4.69
C LEU A 57 -2.08 -2.56 4.31
N SER A 58 -0.97 -2.41 3.57
CA SER A 58 -0.51 -1.08 3.13
C SER A 58 -1.52 -0.41 2.21
N LEU A 59 -2.06 -1.14 1.23
CA LEU A 59 -3.08 -0.62 0.31
C LEU A 59 -4.37 -0.24 1.05
N PHE A 60 -4.74 -0.96 2.11
CA PHE A 60 -5.90 -0.64 2.94
C PHE A 60 -5.67 0.65 3.73
N ASP A 61 -4.52 0.76 4.41
CA ASP A 61 -4.18 1.95 5.19
C ASP A 61 -4.09 3.20 4.31
N GLU A 62 -3.49 3.09 3.13
CA GLU A 62 -3.46 4.19 2.15
C GLU A 62 -4.85 4.62 1.72
N GLN A 63 -5.73 3.67 1.37
CA GLN A 63 -7.12 3.97 1.00
C GLN A 63 -7.84 4.68 2.13
N ARG A 64 -7.69 4.20 3.38
CA ARG A 64 -8.34 4.77 4.55
C ARG A 64 -7.83 6.18 4.88
N VAL A 65 -6.52 6.38 4.84
CA VAL A 65 -5.88 7.62 5.32
C VAL A 65 -5.82 8.69 4.23
N LEU A 66 -5.60 8.31 2.97
CA LEU A 66 -5.41 9.27 1.88
C LEU A 66 -6.73 9.69 1.21
N ALA A 67 -7.82 8.94 1.39
CA ALA A 67 -9.12 9.22 0.80
C ALA A 67 -9.59 10.69 0.94
N PRO A 68 -9.48 11.35 2.11
CA PRO A 68 -9.90 12.74 2.27
C PRO A 68 -9.17 13.73 1.35
N PHE A 69 -7.96 13.39 0.90
CA PHE A 69 -7.12 14.27 0.09
C PHE A 69 -7.30 14.03 -1.41
N LEU A 70 -7.76 12.85 -1.82
CA LEU A 70 -7.80 12.44 -3.23
C LEU A 70 -8.70 13.33 -4.09
N ALA A 71 -9.83 13.78 -3.57
CA ALA A 71 -10.79 14.61 -4.32
C ALA A 71 -10.14 15.89 -4.85
N ARG A 72 -9.30 16.54 -4.03
CA ARG A 72 -8.62 17.80 -4.38
C ARG A 72 -7.49 17.62 -5.41
N THR A 73 -7.00 16.38 -5.58
CA THR A 73 -5.94 16.06 -6.54
C THR A 73 -6.47 15.73 -7.95
N GLY A 74 -7.76 15.38 -8.09
CA GLY A 74 -8.31 14.83 -9.34
C GLY A 74 -7.86 13.40 -9.66
N TYR A 75 -7.11 12.74 -8.76
CA TYR A 75 -6.51 11.42 -9.00
C TYR A 75 -7.25 10.25 -8.35
N ALA A 76 -8.38 10.49 -7.68
CA ALA A 76 -9.12 9.45 -6.95
C ALA A 76 -9.37 8.19 -7.81
N HIS A 77 -9.89 8.34 -9.03
CA HIS A 77 -10.15 7.20 -9.91
C HIS A 77 -8.88 6.39 -10.22
N ARG A 78 -7.77 7.06 -10.51
CA ARG A 78 -6.49 6.40 -10.83
C ARG A 78 -5.91 5.68 -9.63
N PHE A 79 -6.00 6.29 -8.44
CA PHE A 79 -5.58 5.69 -7.18
C PHE A 79 -6.32 4.38 -6.92
N TYR A 80 -7.65 4.41 -6.88
CA TYR A 80 -8.44 3.19 -6.64
C TYR A 80 -8.22 2.14 -7.72
N ARG A 81 -8.08 2.53 -8.99
CA ARG A 81 -7.79 1.59 -10.08
C ARG A 81 -6.47 0.85 -9.87
N HIS A 82 -5.40 1.53 -9.44
CA HIS A 82 -4.13 0.88 -9.13
C HIS A 82 -4.30 -0.13 -7.97
N HIS A 83 -4.98 0.27 -6.90
CA HIS A 83 -5.20 -0.59 -5.73
C HIS A 83 -6.05 -1.82 -6.05
N HIS A 84 -7.16 -1.64 -6.77
CA HIS A 84 -7.98 -2.75 -7.24
C HIS A 84 -7.18 -3.71 -8.12
N ARG A 85 -6.41 -3.17 -9.07
CA ARG A 85 -5.62 -4.00 -9.98
C ARG A 85 -4.62 -4.88 -9.23
N ILE A 86 -3.94 -4.34 -8.21
CA ILE A 86 -2.98 -5.11 -7.41
C ILE A 86 -3.72 -6.18 -6.60
N ARG A 87 -4.84 -5.84 -5.94
CA ARG A 87 -5.67 -6.78 -5.18
C ARG A 87 -6.12 -7.96 -6.06
N ASP A 88 -6.70 -7.69 -7.22
CA ASP A 88 -7.20 -8.73 -8.13
C ASP A 88 -6.08 -9.69 -8.57
N LEU A 89 -4.89 -9.14 -8.88
CA LEU A 89 -3.73 -9.95 -9.28
C LEU A 89 -3.19 -10.79 -8.13
N MET A 90 -3.14 -10.24 -6.91
CA MET A 90 -2.76 -10.99 -5.72
C MET A 90 -3.76 -12.11 -5.40
N GLU A 91 -5.06 -11.84 -5.51
CA GLU A 91 -6.09 -12.85 -5.33
C GLU A 91 -5.98 -13.98 -6.37
N CYS A 92 -5.77 -13.64 -7.65
CA CYS A 92 -5.49 -14.64 -8.67
C CYS A 92 -4.27 -15.49 -8.31
N LEU A 93 -3.18 -14.88 -7.84
CA LEU A 93 -2.00 -15.61 -7.40
C LEU A 93 -2.26 -16.49 -6.18
N ASN A 94 -3.12 -16.06 -5.26
CA ASN A 94 -3.46 -16.78 -4.03
C ASN A 94 -4.40 -17.97 -4.27
N ARG A 95 -5.20 -17.94 -5.34
CA ARG A 95 -6.11 -19.03 -5.73
C ARG A 95 -5.42 -20.22 -6.41
N LEU A 96 -4.17 -20.09 -6.84
CA LEU A 96 -3.45 -21.19 -7.50
C LEU A 96 -3.17 -22.34 -6.52
N GLU A 97 -3.20 -23.58 -7.01
CA GLU A 97 -2.77 -24.72 -6.18
C GLU A 97 -1.26 -24.65 -5.87
N PRO A 98 -0.78 -25.20 -4.74
CA PRO A 98 0.64 -25.11 -4.35
C PRO A 98 1.64 -25.68 -5.39
N SER A 99 1.20 -26.63 -6.22
CA SER A 99 1.99 -27.26 -7.27
C SER A 99 1.72 -26.68 -8.67
N GLU A 100 0.75 -25.77 -8.79
CA GLU A 100 0.38 -25.14 -10.03
C GLU A 100 1.39 -24.05 -10.40
N ASP A 101 1.94 -24.14 -11.61
CA ASP A 101 2.84 -23.11 -12.11
C ASP A 101 2.03 -21.84 -12.39
N PRO A 102 2.32 -20.70 -11.73
CA PRO A 102 1.60 -19.45 -12.00
C PRO A 102 1.75 -18.98 -13.44
N GLY A 103 2.75 -19.49 -14.16
CA GLY A 103 3.11 -19.00 -15.48
C GLY A 103 3.76 -17.62 -15.42
N LEU A 104 4.31 -17.18 -16.55
CA LEU A 104 5.04 -15.92 -16.64
C LEU A 104 4.11 -14.70 -16.63
N GLY A 105 2.89 -14.87 -17.12
CA GLY A 105 1.90 -13.80 -17.31
C GLY A 105 1.54 -13.12 -16.00
N ILE A 106 0.99 -13.87 -15.05
CA ILE A 106 0.50 -13.30 -13.78
C ILE A 106 1.62 -12.65 -12.97
N LEU A 107 2.81 -13.26 -12.94
CA LEU A 107 3.97 -12.73 -12.22
C LEU A 107 4.45 -11.41 -12.84
N SER A 108 4.50 -11.34 -14.18
CA SER A 108 4.87 -10.12 -14.90
C SER A 108 3.83 -9.02 -14.68
N MET A 109 2.54 -9.35 -14.80
CA MET A 109 1.43 -8.42 -14.58
C MET A 109 1.44 -7.83 -13.17
N LEU A 110 1.61 -8.66 -12.14
CA LEU A 110 1.70 -8.20 -10.75
C LEU A 110 2.95 -7.33 -10.52
N SER A 111 4.09 -7.72 -11.07
CA SER A 111 5.33 -6.94 -10.93
C SER A 111 5.23 -5.56 -11.57
N ASN A 112 4.57 -5.46 -12.72
CA ASN A 112 4.37 -4.19 -13.41
C ASN A 112 3.33 -3.35 -12.69
N ALA A 113 2.22 -3.93 -12.25
CA ALA A 113 1.18 -3.22 -11.51
C ALA A 113 1.74 -2.58 -10.23
N LEU A 114 2.55 -3.31 -9.46
CA LEU A 114 3.21 -2.80 -8.25
C LEU A 114 4.24 -1.68 -8.57
N ASP A 115 5.10 -1.88 -9.58
CA ASP A 115 6.11 -0.87 -9.96
C ASP A 115 5.46 0.43 -10.48
N GLU A 116 4.42 0.30 -11.30
CA GLU A 116 3.66 1.44 -11.83
C GLU A 116 2.94 2.21 -10.72
N TYR A 117 2.26 1.51 -9.82
CA TYR A 117 1.59 2.09 -8.65
C TYR A 117 2.60 2.86 -7.79
N VAL A 118 3.67 2.21 -7.32
CA VAL A 118 4.69 2.85 -6.45
C VAL A 118 5.28 4.08 -7.13
N ARG A 119 5.66 3.97 -8.41
CA ARG A 119 6.26 5.10 -9.14
C ARG A 119 5.28 6.23 -9.32
N TRP A 120 4.03 5.92 -9.65
CA TRP A 120 3.03 6.96 -9.83
C TRP A 120 2.73 7.68 -8.52
N GLU A 121 2.57 6.95 -7.41
CA GLU A 121 2.30 7.58 -6.12
C GLU A 121 3.45 8.47 -5.67
N GLU A 122 4.66 7.94 -5.69
CA GLU A 122 5.85 8.67 -5.28
C GLU A 122 6.11 9.91 -6.13
N ASN A 123 5.93 9.82 -7.45
CA ASN A 123 6.33 10.91 -8.35
C ASN A 123 5.19 11.86 -8.70
N VAL A 124 3.92 11.47 -8.48
CA VAL A 124 2.75 12.24 -8.91
C VAL A 124 1.75 12.47 -7.79
N LEU A 125 1.25 11.41 -7.14
CA LEU A 125 0.18 11.56 -6.14
C LEU A 125 0.68 12.27 -4.88
N PHE A 126 1.75 11.79 -4.27
CA PHE A 126 2.28 12.36 -3.03
C PHE A 126 2.67 13.84 -3.20
N PRO A 127 3.40 14.25 -4.26
CA PRO A 127 3.62 15.68 -4.51
C PRO A 127 2.35 16.50 -4.76
N ALA A 128 1.28 15.89 -5.29
CA ALA A 128 0.00 16.58 -5.46
C ALA A 128 -0.71 16.80 -4.12
N ILE A 129 -0.71 15.78 -3.24
CA ILE A 129 -1.23 15.88 -1.88
C ILE A 129 -0.44 16.93 -1.09
N GLU A 130 0.90 16.84 -1.08
CA GLU A 130 1.78 17.75 -0.32
C GLU A 130 1.55 19.23 -0.66
N ARG A 131 1.28 19.56 -1.93
CA ARG A 131 1.02 20.95 -2.36
C ARG A 131 -0.33 21.50 -1.88
N GLN A 132 -1.25 20.66 -1.43
CA GLN A 132 -2.61 21.04 -1.08
C GLN A 132 -2.91 20.87 0.41
N LEU A 133 -2.00 20.26 1.18
CA LEU A 133 -2.17 20.08 2.63
C LEU A 133 -2.13 21.43 3.34
N SER A 134 -3.17 21.71 4.14
CA SER A 134 -3.09 22.75 5.16
C SER A 134 -2.16 22.33 6.30
N TYR A 135 -1.79 23.26 7.17
CA TYR A 135 -1.01 22.95 8.37
C TYR A 135 -1.71 21.93 9.27
N GLU A 136 -3.02 22.08 9.46
CA GLU A 136 -3.83 21.17 10.29
C GLU A 136 -3.94 19.78 9.68
N GLU A 137 -4.15 19.69 8.36
CA GLU A 137 -4.21 18.42 7.63
C GLU A 137 -2.85 17.71 7.65
N SER A 138 -1.76 18.46 7.50
CA SER A 138 -0.39 18.00 7.62
C SER A 138 -0.11 17.39 9.01
N ALA A 139 -0.49 18.11 10.08
CA ALA A 139 -0.35 17.65 11.44
C ALA A 139 -1.21 16.40 11.73
N TRP A 140 -2.46 16.39 11.25
CA TRP A 140 -3.34 15.23 11.36
C TRP A 140 -2.76 14.01 10.66
N LEU A 141 -2.28 14.17 9.42
CA LEU A 141 -1.69 13.08 8.64
C LEU A 141 -0.44 12.53 9.31
N ALA A 142 0.43 13.39 9.84
CA ALA A 142 1.61 12.97 10.59
C ALA A 142 1.22 12.12 11.82
N ARG A 143 0.24 12.57 12.60
CA ARG A 143 -0.22 11.86 13.80
C ARG A 143 -0.83 10.50 13.49
N ILE A 144 -1.70 10.42 12.48
CA ILE A 144 -2.36 9.15 12.12
C ILE A 144 -1.34 8.15 11.58
N THR A 145 -0.42 8.60 10.73
CA THR A 145 0.57 7.70 10.12
C THR A 145 1.70 7.33 11.06
N GLU A 146 1.94 8.10 12.13
CA GLU A 146 2.82 7.67 13.24
C GLU A 146 2.26 6.43 13.94
N GLN A 147 0.94 6.33 14.17
CA GLN A 147 0.33 5.13 14.76
C GLN A 147 0.46 3.90 13.87
N ILE A 148 0.34 4.09 12.56
CA ILE A 148 0.64 3.04 11.58
C ILE A 148 2.11 2.62 11.72
N GLU A 149 3.03 3.59 11.77
CA GLU A 149 4.45 3.30 11.86
C GLU A 149 4.83 2.53 13.14
N LEU A 150 4.22 2.86 14.29
CA LEU A 150 4.46 2.19 15.57
C LEU A 150 4.01 0.71 15.55
N THR A 151 2.99 0.39 14.76
CA THR A 151 2.43 -0.97 14.68
C THR A 151 2.95 -1.75 13.47
N ARG A 152 3.61 -1.08 12.51
CA ARG A 152 4.04 -1.68 11.26
C ARG A 152 5.29 -2.54 11.44
N CYS A 153 5.13 -3.85 11.22
CA CYS A 153 6.26 -4.74 11.02
C CYS A 153 6.62 -4.81 9.53
N ARG A 154 7.84 -4.38 9.18
CA ARG A 154 8.38 -4.52 7.83
C ARG A 154 9.53 -5.53 7.87
N PRO A 155 9.28 -6.82 7.66
CA PRO A 155 10.32 -7.84 7.71
C PRO A 155 11.19 -7.81 6.44
N THR A 156 11.72 -6.63 6.07
CA THR A 156 12.58 -6.44 4.90
C THR A 156 13.78 -7.40 4.96
N GLN A 157 14.34 -7.62 6.14
CA GLN A 157 15.39 -8.62 6.37
C GLN A 157 14.94 -10.04 6.03
N ARG A 158 13.69 -10.47 6.33
CA ARG A 158 13.17 -11.80 5.91
C ARG A 158 12.96 -11.86 4.40
N LEU A 159 12.52 -10.74 3.81
CA LEU A 159 12.38 -10.62 2.35
C LEU A 159 13.74 -10.68 1.64
N HIS A 160 14.81 -10.19 2.28
CA HIS A 160 16.20 -10.31 1.82
C HIS A 160 16.79 -11.71 2.10
N ALA A 161 16.62 -12.27 3.31
CA ALA A 161 17.22 -13.53 3.75
C ALA A 161 16.63 -14.77 3.06
N SER A 162 15.39 -14.70 2.57
CA SER A 162 14.82 -15.77 1.74
C SER A 162 15.51 -15.96 0.37
N VAL A 163 16.55 -15.17 0.08
CA VAL A 163 17.53 -15.36 -1.00
C VAL A 163 18.59 -16.43 -0.64
N GLU A 164 18.81 -16.71 0.65
CA GLU A 164 19.76 -17.70 1.16
C GLU A 164 19.11 -18.54 2.29
N GLY A 165 18.49 -19.65 1.93
CA GLY A 165 18.38 -20.87 2.75
C GLY A 165 17.92 -20.82 4.23
N ALA A 166 17.43 -19.71 4.79
CA ALA A 166 17.16 -19.61 6.23
C ALA A 166 15.67 -19.78 6.55
N GLU A 167 15.31 -20.93 7.10
CA GLU A 167 14.12 -21.09 7.94
C GLU A 167 14.29 -20.21 9.19
N CYS A 168 13.36 -19.29 9.43
CA CYS A 168 13.29 -18.56 10.69
C CYS A 168 11.83 -18.50 11.14
N MET A 169 11.52 -19.39 12.08
CA MET A 169 10.28 -19.52 12.84
C MET A 169 10.12 -18.35 13.80
N TYR A 170 9.02 -17.60 13.72
CA TYR A 170 8.46 -16.90 14.88
C TYR A 170 6.94 -16.76 14.74
N THR A 171 6.28 -17.05 15.85
CA THR A 171 4.84 -17.05 16.14
C THR A 171 4.26 -15.64 16.08
N LEU A 172 3.18 -15.46 15.31
CA LEU A 172 2.37 -14.24 15.30
C LEU A 172 1.55 -14.17 16.60
N GLY A 173 1.98 -13.34 17.54
CA GLY A 173 1.16 -12.91 18.67
C GLY A 173 0.18 -11.84 18.21
N LEU A 174 -1.07 -12.25 17.93
CA LEU A 174 -2.18 -11.34 17.63
C LEU A 174 -2.50 -10.51 18.89
N LYS A 175 -2.34 -9.18 18.80
CA LYS A 175 -2.98 -8.24 19.73
C LYS A 175 -4.10 -7.51 18.98
N GLU A 176 -5.32 -7.71 19.45
CA GLU A 176 -6.56 -7.06 18.98
C GLU A 176 -6.44 -5.51 19.00
N PRO A 177 -6.96 -4.78 18.00
CA PRO A 177 -6.96 -3.33 17.98
C PRO A 177 -8.10 -2.74 18.83
N SER A 178 -7.74 -1.78 19.70
CA SER A 178 -8.64 -1.03 20.58
C SER A 178 -9.45 0.03 19.80
N SER A 179 -10.77 -0.08 19.85
CA SER A 179 -11.77 0.58 18.99
C SER A 179 -12.30 1.94 19.50
N ARG A 180 -11.50 2.81 20.12
CA ARG A 180 -12.05 3.97 20.87
C ARG A 180 -11.70 5.39 20.41
N LEU A 181 -11.05 5.61 19.26
CA LEU A 181 -10.60 6.97 18.88
C LEU A 181 -11.19 7.54 17.57
N GLU A 182 -12.03 6.81 16.84
CA GLU A 182 -12.48 7.25 15.49
C GLU A 182 -13.75 8.12 15.48
N ALA A 183 -14.49 8.26 16.58
CA ALA A 183 -15.81 8.91 16.56
C ALA A 183 -15.81 10.47 16.61
N GLN A 184 -14.67 11.14 16.80
CA GLN A 184 -14.68 12.60 17.06
C GLN A 184 -14.33 13.50 15.87
N PHE A 185 -13.78 12.98 14.76
CA PHE A 185 -13.37 13.83 13.64
C PHE A 185 -14.36 13.84 12.47
N LEU A 186 -15.08 12.74 12.24
CA LEU A 186 -16.08 12.66 11.16
C LEU A 186 -17.35 13.50 11.46
N GLY A 187 -17.67 13.75 12.72
CA GLY A 187 -18.84 14.57 13.11
C GLY A 187 -18.71 16.07 12.86
N SER A 188 -17.51 16.59 12.61
CA SER A 188 -17.28 18.04 12.46
C SER A 188 -17.25 18.53 11.02
N MET A 189 -17.31 17.64 10.02
CA MET A 189 -17.27 18.02 8.59
C MET A 189 -18.65 18.07 7.90
N GLU A 190 -19.72 17.60 8.55
CA GLU A 190 -21.08 17.61 7.96
C GLU A 190 -21.91 18.88 8.28
N SER A 191 -21.36 19.82 9.04
CA SER A 191 -22.05 21.06 9.43
C SER A 191 -21.66 22.24 8.54
N THR A 192 -22.09 22.26 7.27
CA THR A 192 -22.40 23.49 6.52
C THR A 192 -22.89 23.15 5.10
N GLN A 193 -24.20 22.92 4.95
CA GLN A 193 -25.01 23.37 3.79
C GLN A 193 -26.46 22.87 3.90
N GLU A 194 -27.33 23.67 4.54
CA GLU A 194 -28.76 23.67 4.23
C GLU A 194 -29.21 25.13 4.07
N THR A 195 -29.16 25.63 2.84
CA THR A 195 -29.92 26.83 2.46
C THR A 195 -31.11 26.40 1.63
N ARG A 196 -32.28 26.58 2.22
CA ARG A 196 -33.63 26.29 1.71
C ARG A 196 -33.89 26.99 0.37
N VAL A 197 -34.44 26.24 -0.60
CA VAL A 197 -35.23 26.82 -1.70
C VAL A 197 -36.70 26.50 -1.40
N ALA A 198 -37.46 27.52 -1.00
CA ALA A 198 -38.90 27.46 -0.90
C ALA A 198 -39.51 27.66 -2.30
N VAL A 199 -40.31 26.69 -2.75
CA VAL A 199 -41.20 26.82 -3.90
C VAL A 199 -42.55 27.29 -3.38
N ALA A 200 -42.99 28.47 -3.79
CA ALA A 200 -44.35 28.96 -3.58
C ALA A 200 -45.23 28.54 -4.77
N ILE A 201 -46.45 28.09 -4.43
CA ILE A 201 -47.58 27.87 -5.34
C ILE A 201 -48.18 29.23 -5.69
#